data_AF-A0A2E8DA93-F1
#
_entry.id   AF-A0A2E8DA93-F1
#
_cell.length_a   1.000
_cell.length_b   1.000
_cell.length_c   1.000
_cell.angle_alpha   90.00
_cell.angle_beta   90.00
_cell.angle_gamma   90.00
#
_symmetry.space_group_name_H-M   'P 1'
#
loop_
_entity.id
_entity.type
_entity.pdbx_description
1 polymer ?
#
loop_
_entity_poly.entity_id
_entity_poly.type
_entity_poly.pdbx_seq_one_letter_code
_entity_poly.pdbx_strand_id
1 'polypeptide(L)'
;MTDENPRHEPARKLPQFGIAALLWTTFVIGFALSYLRTLGSADVFLNGILAIGIALVSGVAIGACFGRIADATYWSLMITAAAYLSVAADRAYGPIFHLAWASAGAASGSFSGAIPASRVRLQIVAASLASGVVMLLFAPALNTRPDFVFDLVAAPIIGVLVAILVQLISWLERKSYTPRYVTASWLLLAVIVGNLLVPVVLS
;
A
#
# COMPACT_ATOMS: atom_id res chain seq x y z
N MET A 1 32.85 49.15 -4.60
CA MET A 1 32.77 47.86 -5.34
C MET A 1 32.19 46.84 -4.40
N THR A 2 30.89 46.62 -4.52
CA THR A 2 30.10 45.68 -3.71
C THR A 2 30.18 44.31 -4.35
N ASP A 3 30.82 43.37 -3.66
CA ASP A 3 30.80 41.94 -4.01
C ASP A 3 29.37 41.40 -3.81
N GLU A 4 28.62 41.30 -4.90
CA GLU A 4 27.40 40.51 -4.95
C GLU A 4 27.78 39.04 -4.86
N ASN A 5 27.73 38.49 -3.65
CA ASN A 5 27.82 37.05 -3.42
C ASN A 5 26.55 36.39 -4.03
N PRO A 6 26.66 35.66 -5.15
CA PRO A 6 25.50 35.04 -5.77
C PRO A 6 25.00 33.96 -4.83
N ARG A 7 23.81 34.20 -4.25
CA ARG A 7 23.07 33.24 -3.44
C ARG A 7 23.02 31.92 -4.22
N HIS A 8 23.82 30.95 -3.81
CA HIS A 8 23.66 29.56 -4.23
C HIS A 8 22.30 29.11 -3.75
N GLU A 9 21.29 29.20 -4.63
CA GLU A 9 20.06 28.46 -4.45
C GLU A 9 20.46 26.98 -4.33
N PRO A 10 20.16 26.31 -3.20
CA PRO A 10 20.47 24.90 -3.07
C PRO A 10 19.72 24.19 -4.19
N ALA A 11 20.48 23.63 -5.15
CA ALA A 11 19.95 22.89 -6.27
C ALA A 11 18.86 21.95 -5.75
N ARG A 12 17.61 22.15 -6.20
CA ARG A 12 16.48 21.28 -5.86
C ARG A 12 16.91 19.85 -6.21
N LYS A 13 17.33 19.09 -5.20
CA LYS A 13 17.62 17.67 -5.36
C LYS A 13 16.31 17.04 -5.81
N LEU A 14 16.26 16.62 -7.07
CA LEU A 14 15.16 15.83 -7.58
C LEU A 14 14.92 14.68 -6.60
N PRO A 15 13.67 14.30 -6.31
CA PRO A 15 13.36 13.19 -5.43
C PRO A 15 13.90 11.89 -6.06
N GLN A 16 15.16 11.57 -5.76
CA GLN A 16 15.79 10.36 -6.22
C GLN A 16 15.34 9.22 -5.32
N PHE A 17 14.63 8.25 -5.89
CA PHE A 17 14.45 6.97 -5.24
C PHE A 17 15.82 6.34 -5.04
N GLY A 18 16.16 6.01 -3.79
CA GLY A 18 17.37 5.24 -3.53
C GLY A 18 17.32 3.92 -4.32
N ILE A 19 18.47 3.42 -4.76
CA ILE A 19 18.58 2.13 -5.49
C ILE A 19 17.90 1.00 -4.72
N ALA A 20 17.99 1.02 -3.38
CA ALA A 20 17.25 0.11 -2.52
C ALA A 20 15.73 0.21 -2.74
N ALA A 21 15.15 1.41 -2.73
CA ALA A 21 13.71 1.58 -2.94
C ALA A 21 13.25 1.06 -4.31
N LEU A 22 14.04 1.26 -5.36
CA LEU A 22 13.77 0.71 -6.70
C LEU A 22 13.82 -0.82 -6.72
N LEU A 23 14.87 -1.41 -6.16
CA LEU A 23 15.02 -2.87 -6.05
C LEU A 23 13.88 -3.49 -5.25
N TRP A 24 13.44 -2.83 -4.17
CA TRP A 24 12.37 -3.34 -3.31
C TRP A 24 10.99 -3.20 -3.93
N THR A 25 10.72 -2.09 -4.61
CA THR A 25 9.52 -1.96 -5.44
C THR A 25 9.45 -3.10 -6.45
N THR A 26 10.56 -3.37 -7.12
CA THR A 26 10.68 -4.47 -8.09
C THR A 26 10.52 -5.85 -7.44
N PHE A 27 11.07 -6.06 -6.24
CA PHE A 27 10.93 -7.31 -5.49
C PHE A 27 9.50 -7.57 -5.02
N VAL A 28 8.85 -6.57 -4.41
CA VAL A 28 7.44 -6.65 -3.97
C VAL A 28 6.52 -6.95 -5.14
N ILE A 29 6.72 -6.23 -6.26
CA ILE A 29 5.99 -6.46 -7.50
C ILE A 29 6.26 -7.87 -8.03
N GLY A 30 7.53 -8.29 -8.10
CA GLY A 30 7.91 -9.62 -8.57
C GLY A 30 7.31 -10.76 -7.71
N PHE A 31 7.28 -10.58 -6.39
CA PHE A 31 6.73 -11.56 -5.45
C PHE A 31 5.21 -11.66 -5.58
N ALA A 32 4.52 -10.51 -5.67
CA ALA A 32 3.09 -10.47 -5.93
C ALA A 32 2.77 -11.17 -7.25
N LEU A 33 3.43 -10.78 -8.35
CA LEU A 33 3.22 -11.39 -9.66
C LEU A 33 3.52 -12.90 -9.68
N SER A 34 4.54 -13.36 -8.95
CA SER A 34 4.87 -14.78 -8.82
C SER A 34 3.76 -15.57 -8.12
N TYR A 35 3.18 -15.03 -7.05
CA TYR A 35 2.05 -15.65 -6.36
C TYR A 35 0.80 -15.70 -7.24
N LEU A 36 0.49 -14.59 -7.93
CA LEU A 36 -0.69 -14.49 -8.81
C LEU A 36 -0.65 -15.46 -9.99
N ARG A 37 0.56 -15.79 -10.48
CA ARG A 37 0.74 -16.82 -11.52
C ARG A 37 0.18 -18.19 -11.11
N THR A 38 0.12 -18.49 -9.81
CA THR A 38 -0.38 -19.78 -9.30
C THR A 38 -1.91 -19.86 -9.21
N LEU A 39 -2.63 -18.73 -9.36
CA LEU A 39 -4.07 -18.64 -9.11
C LEU A 39 -4.98 -18.73 -10.37
N GLY A 40 -4.45 -18.68 -11.59
CA GLY A 40 -5.24 -18.74 -12.85
C GLY A 40 -5.37 -17.37 -13.55
N SER A 41 -5.43 -17.35 -14.89
CA SER A 41 -4.31 -16.79 -15.67
C SER A 41 -4.54 -15.55 -16.58
N ALA A 42 -5.61 -14.76 -16.48
CA ALA A 42 -5.69 -13.52 -17.27
C ALA A 42 -6.19 -12.33 -16.45
N ASP A 43 -7.34 -12.48 -15.79
CA ASP A 43 -7.95 -11.38 -15.04
C ASP A 43 -7.17 -11.05 -13.78
N VAL A 44 -6.63 -12.03 -13.06
CA VAL A 44 -5.81 -11.80 -11.86
C VAL A 44 -4.50 -11.09 -12.22
N PHE A 45 -3.93 -11.37 -13.39
CA PHE A 45 -2.72 -10.70 -13.87
C PHE A 45 -3.00 -9.25 -14.33
N LEU A 46 -4.07 -9.04 -15.10
CA LEU A 46 -4.50 -7.70 -15.52
C LEU A 46 -4.90 -6.82 -14.32
N ASN A 47 -5.64 -7.36 -13.36
CA ASN A 47 -6.01 -6.64 -12.14
C ASN A 47 -4.82 -6.43 -11.20
N GLY A 48 -3.88 -7.38 -11.12
CA GLY A 48 -2.64 -7.20 -10.38
C GLY A 48 -1.79 -6.05 -10.93
N ILE A 49 -1.63 -5.97 -12.25
CA ILE A 49 -0.94 -4.85 -12.91
C ILE A 49 -1.68 -3.54 -12.67
N LEU A 50 -3.02 -3.54 -12.84
CA LEU A 50 -3.83 -2.35 -12.62
C LEU A 50 -3.73 -1.86 -11.16
N ALA A 51 -3.78 -2.78 -10.19
CA ALA A 51 -3.58 -2.49 -8.77
C ALA A 51 -2.21 -1.85 -8.51
N ILE A 52 -1.13 -2.36 -9.11
CA ILE A 52 0.21 -1.77 -9.02
C ILE A 52 0.21 -0.36 -9.63
N GLY A 53 -0.43 -0.18 -10.79
CA GLY A 53 -0.58 1.14 -11.43
C GLY A 53 -1.28 2.15 -10.52
N ILE A 54 -2.40 1.75 -9.90
CA ILE A 54 -3.15 2.56 -8.93
C ILE A 54 -2.27 2.88 -7.72
N ALA A 55 -1.50 1.92 -7.21
CA ALA A 55 -0.59 2.13 -6.10
C ALA A 55 0.50 3.16 -6.42
N LEU A 56 1.11 3.07 -7.60
CA LEU A 56 2.10 4.02 -8.06
C LEU A 56 1.51 5.43 -8.21
N VAL A 57 0.37 5.56 -8.89
CA VAL A 57 -0.27 6.86 -9.13
C VAL A 57 -0.70 7.50 -7.82
N SER A 58 -1.38 6.75 -6.95
CA SER A 58 -1.82 7.25 -5.63
C SER A 58 -0.64 7.66 -4.75
N GLY A 59 0.40 6.82 -4.68
CA GLY A 59 1.58 7.07 -3.88
C GLY A 59 2.37 8.29 -4.36
N VAL A 60 2.54 8.44 -5.67
CA VAL A 60 3.20 9.61 -6.25
C VAL A 60 2.37 10.86 -6.06
N ALA A 61 1.06 10.82 -6.34
CA ALA A 61 0.19 11.98 -6.23
C ALA A 61 0.10 12.48 -4.78
N ILE A 62 -0.23 11.60 -3.83
CA ILE A 62 -0.33 11.95 -2.41
C ILE A 62 1.05 12.31 -1.87
N GLY A 63 2.09 11.54 -2.21
CA GLY A 63 3.46 11.84 -1.81
C GLY A 63 3.96 13.18 -2.31
N ALA A 64 3.56 13.62 -3.51
CA ALA A 64 3.89 14.94 -4.04
C ALA A 64 3.21 16.06 -3.23
N CYS A 65 1.95 15.88 -2.82
CA CYS A 65 1.24 16.84 -1.98
C CYS A 65 1.91 17.05 -0.61
N PHE A 66 2.55 16.01 -0.06
CA PHE A 66 3.20 16.05 1.26
C PHE A 66 4.74 16.14 1.20
N GLY A 67 5.34 16.25 0.01
CA GLY A 67 6.79 16.31 -0.18
C GLY A 67 7.54 15.02 0.19
N ARG A 68 6.85 13.87 0.24
CA ARG A 68 7.39 12.56 0.69
C ARG A 68 7.03 11.45 -0.29
N ILE A 69 7.31 11.68 -1.58
CA ILE A 69 7.01 10.77 -2.70
C ILE A 69 7.53 9.36 -2.44
N ALA A 70 8.81 9.21 -2.07
CA ALA A 70 9.42 7.90 -1.89
C ALA A 70 8.70 7.04 -0.83
N ASP A 71 8.40 7.64 0.33
CA ASP A 71 7.74 6.95 1.43
C ASP A 71 6.28 6.59 1.10
N ALA A 72 5.55 7.54 0.51
CA ALA A 72 4.15 7.35 0.12
C ALA A 72 4.02 6.26 -0.94
N THR A 73 4.84 6.29 -2.00
CA THR A 73 4.83 5.28 -3.06
C THR A 73 5.22 3.90 -2.54
N TYR A 74 6.25 3.83 -1.69
CA TYR A 74 6.67 2.56 -1.07
C TYR A 74 5.53 1.91 -0.26
N TRP A 75 4.93 2.67 0.67
CA TRP A 75 3.86 2.15 1.51
C TRP A 75 2.59 1.87 0.72
N SER A 76 2.27 2.67 -0.29
CA SER A 76 1.16 2.40 -1.22
C SER A 76 1.32 1.04 -1.87
N LEU A 77 2.46 0.79 -2.53
CA LEU A 77 2.73 -0.49 -3.20
C LEU A 77 2.70 -1.69 -2.25
N MET A 78 3.32 -1.54 -1.08
CA MET A 78 3.41 -2.63 -0.11
C MET A 78 2.03 -2.99 0.44
N ILE A 79 1.22 -2.00 0.83
CA ILE A 79 -0.11 -2.25 1.36
C ILE A 79 -1.07 -2.70 0.27
N THR A 80 -0.96 -2.18 -0.96
CA THR A 80 -1.71 -2.71 -2.11
C THR A 80 -1.41 -4.19 -2.35
N ALA A 81 -0.13 -4.57 -2.37
CA ALA A 81 0.26 -5.96 -2.55
C ALA A 81 -0.30 -6.84 -1.43
N ALA A 82 -0.16 -6.41 -0.17
CA ALA A 82 -0.71 -7.14 0.97
C ALA A 82 -2.24 -7.27 0.90
N ALA A 83 -2.95 -6.19 0.60
CA ALA A 83 -4.40 -6.17 0.49
C ALA A 83 -4.89 -7.06 -0.65
N TYR A 84 -4.28 -6.95 -1.84
CA TYR A 84 -4.61 -7.77 -2.99
C TYR A 84 -4.36 -9.26 -2.71
N LEU A 85 -3.19 -9.61 -2.15
CA LEU A 85 -2.88 -10.99 -1.79
C LEU A 85 -3.86 -11.55 -0.76
N SER A 86 -4.27 -10.76 0.23
CA SER A 86 -5.20 -11.20 1.28
C SER A 86 -6.57 -11.59 0.75
N VAL A 87 -7.00 -11.01 -0.39
CA VAL A 87 -8.30 -11.31 -1.01
C VAL A 87 -8.19 -12.20 -2.25
N ALA A 88 -6.98 -12.35 -2.83
CA ALA A 88 -6.75 -13.11 -4.06
C ALA A 88 -6.98 -14.62 -3.91
N ALA A 89 -6.91 -15.16 -2.70
CA ALA A 89 -7.18 -16.57 -2.43
C ALA A 89 -8.66 -16.93 -2.66
N ASP A 90 -9.57 -15.96 -2.50
CA ASP A 90 -10.99 -16.18 -2.67
C ASP A 90 -11.43 -15.97 -4.12
N ARG A 91 -11.52 -17.09 -4.84
CA ARG A 91 -11.91 -17.14 -6.25
C ARG A 91 -13.41 -16.98 -6.48
N ALA A 92 -14.23 -17.08 -5.42
CA ALA A 92 -15.68 -16.87 -5.54
C ALA A 92 -16.01 -15.40 -5.84
N TYR A 93 -15.08 -14.50 -5.53
CA TYR A 93 -15.24 -13.08 -5.72
C TYR A 93 -14.62 -12.58 -7.04
N GLY A 94 -15.38 -11.75 -7.75
CA GLY A 94 -14.99 -11.21 -9.06
C GLY A 94 -13.87 -10.17 -9.01
N PRO A 95 -13.32 -9.80 -10.18
CA PRO A 95 -12.12 -8.96 -10.31
C PRO A 95 -12.26 -7.55 -9.68
N ILE A 96 -13.46 -6.98 -9.73
CA ILE A 96 -13.76 -5.65 -9.16
C ILE A 96 -13.55 -5.63 -7.65
N PHE A 97 -13.87 -6.73 -6.96
CA PHE A 97 -13.67 -6.83 -5.51
C PHE A 97 -12.19 -6.80 -5.13
N HIS A 98 -11.36 -7.57 -5.85
CA HIS A 98 -9.92 -7.56 -5.61
C HIS A 98 -9.32 -6.18 -5.90
N LEU A 99 -9.79 -5.52 -6.96
CA LEU A 99 -9.36 -4.16 -7.31
C LEU A 99 -9.78 -3.12 -6.27
N ALA A 100 -10.98 -3.24 -5.70
CA ALA A 100 -11.48 -2.34 -4.66
C ALA A 100 -10.59 -2.42 -3.40
N TRP A 101 -10.29 -3.62 -2.94
CA TRP A 101 -9.39 -3.84 -1.79
C TRP A 101 -7.96 -3.40 -2.07
N ALA A 102 -7.43 -3.68 -3.26
CA ALA A 102 -6.14 -3.17 -3.69
C ALA A 102 -6.10 -1.64 -3.69
N SER A 103 -7.14 -0.99 -4.20
CA SER A 103 -7.24 0.47 -4.25
C SER A 103 -7.37 1.08 -2.85
N ALA A 104 -8.12 0.42 -1.95
CA ALA A 104 -8.23 0.84 -0.55
C ALA A 104 -6.88 0.72 0.17
N GLY A 105 -6.13 -0.36 -0.12
CA GLY A 105 -4.76 -0.56 0.33
C GLY A 105 -3.81 0.53 -0.20
N ALA A 106 -3.90 0.86 -1.49
CA ALA A 106 -3.12 1.90 -2.13
C ALA A 106 -3.33 3.27 -1.45
N ALA A 107 -4.59 3.66 -1.27
CA ALA A 107 -4.94 4.94 -0.70
C ALA A 107 -4.51 5.03 0.78
N SER A 108 -4.84 4.02 1.59
CA SER A 108 -4.45 3.97 3.00
C SER A 108 -2.92 3.92 3.19
N GLY A 109 -2.21 3.12 2.39
CA GLY A 109 -0.75 3.04 2.37
C GLY A 109 -0.10 4.36 1.96
N SER A 110 -0.64 5.03 0.93
CA SER A 110 -0.14 6.34 0.47
C SER A 110 -0.21 7.40 1.55
N PHE A 111 -1.37 7.57 2.21
CA PHE A 111 -1.52 8.53 3.31
C PHE A 111 -0.66 8.14 4.52
N SER A 112 -0.59 6.85 4.83
CA SER A 112 0.25 6.35 5.91
C SER A 112 1.74 6.62 5.68
N GLY A 113 2.22 6.51 4.44
CA GLY A 113 3.61 6.83 4.10
C GLY A 113 3.90 8.32 3.99
N ALA A 114 2.94 9.10 3.47
CA ALA A 114 3.09 10.53 3.25
C ALA A 114 3.13 11.32 4.56
N ILE A 115 2.27 10.99 5.53
CA ILE A 115 2.12 11.76 6.76
C ILE A 115 3.30 11.47 7.71
N PRO A 116 3.92 12.50 8.33
CA PRO A 116 5.00 12.30 9.31
C PRO A 116 4.55 11.48 10.51
N ALA A 117 5.42 10.59 11.01
CA ALA A 117 5.14 9.73 12.16
C ALA A 117 4.84 10.48 13.47
N SER A 118 5.15 11.79 13.55
CA SER A 118 4.78 12.65 14.67
C SER A 118 3.28 13.00 14.68
N ARG A 119 2.58 12.86 13.55
CA ARG A 119 1.17 13.22 13.37
C ARG A 119 0.26 11.99 13.30
N VAL A 120 0.37 11.13 14.31
CA VAL A 120 -0.31 9.83 14.42
C VAL A 120 -1.81 9.90 14.14
N ARG A 121 -2.49 10.84 14.81
CA ARG A 121 -3.95 10.99 14.69
C ARG A 121 -4.37 11.33 13.26
N LEU A 122 -3.62 12.22 12.61
CA LEU A 122 -3.87 12.60 11.22
C LEU A 122 -3.64 11.42 10.27
N GLN A 123 -2.58 10.63 10.51
CA GLN A 123 -2.27 9.43 9.73
C GLN A 123 -3.41 8.40 9.82
N ILE A 124 -3.88 8.10 11.04
CA ILE A 124 -4.98 7.17 11.28
C ILE A 124 -6.27 7.64 10.60
N VAL A 125 -6.65 8.90 10.81
CA VAL A 125 -7.88 9.46 10.23
C VAL A 125 -7.80 9.49 8.71
N ALA A 126 -6.67 9.94 8.14
CA ALA A 126 -6.51 10.00 6.69
C ALA A 126 -6.53 8.61 6.04
N ALA A 127 -5.84 7.62 6.63
CA ALA A 127 -5.82 6.26 6.11
C ALA A 127 -7.20 5.58 6.22
N SER A 128 -7.92 5.80 7.32
CA SER A 128 -9.28 5.31 7.54
C SER A 128 -10.27 5.92 6.55
N LEU A 129 -10.26 7.25 6.40
CA LEU A 129 -11.13 7.93 5.43
C LEU A 129 -10.79 7.54 3.99
N ALA A 130 -9.50 7.43 3.64
CA ALA A 130 -9.09 7.08 2.29
C ALA A 130 -9.57 5.69 1.89
N SER A 131 -9.38 4.68 2.76
CA SER A 131 -9.88 3.32 2.51
C SER A 131 -11.41 3.26 2.46
N GLY A 132 -12.11 3.94 3.37
CA GLY A 132 -13.57 4.02 3.36
C GLY A 132 -14.13 4.71 2.12
N VAL A 133 -13.54 5.84 1.69
CA VAL A 133 -13.94 6.57 0.47
C VAL A 133 -13.71 5.70 -0.76
N VAL A 134 -12.59 5.00 -0.86
CA VAL A 134 -12.38 4.07 -1.97
C VAL A 134 -13.45 2.99 -1.99
N MET A 135 -13.75 2.36 -0.86
CA MET A 135 -14.79 1.32 -0.81
C MET A 135 -16.18 1.87 -1.17
N LEU A 136 -16.49 3.13 -0.79
CA LEU A 136 -17.69 3.84 -1.23
C LEU A 136 -17.72 4.09 -2.75
N LEU A 137 -16.60 4.41 -3.38
CA LEU A 137 -16.52 4.59 -4.83
C LEU A 137 -16.82 3.29 -5.59
N PHE A 138 -16.45 2.14 -5.01
CA PHE A 138 -16.76 0.82 -5.56
C PHE A 138 -18.15 0.30 -5.15
N ALA A 139 -18.88 1.01 -4.28
CA ALA A 139 -20.19 0.59 -3.79
C ALA A 139 -21.20 0.24 -4.90
N PRO A 140 -21.34 1.04 -6.00
CA PRO A 140 -22.31 0.72 -7.05
C PRO A 140 -22.05 -0.62 -7.75
N ALA A 141 -20.78 -1.04 -7.81
CA ALA A 141 -20.38 -2.29 -8.45
C ALA A 141 -20.37 -3.48 -7.48
N LEU A 142 -20.33 -3.22 -6.16
CA LEU A 142 -20.25 -4.25 -5.12
C LEU A 142 -21.56 -4.45 -4.34
N ASN A 143 -22.54 -3.53 -4.45
CA ASN A 143 -23.77 -3.54 -3.65
C ASN A 143 -24.67 -4.78 -3.84
N THR A 144 -24.48 -5.54 -4.91
CA THR A 144 -25.21 -6.79 -5.17
C THR A 144 -24.69 -7.96 -4.32
N ARG A 145 -23.57 -7.77 -3.61
CA ARG A 145 -22.97 -8.81 -2.77
C ARG A 145 -23.58 -8.80 -1.36
N PRO A 146 -23.85 -9.98 -0.78
CA PRO A 146 -24.38 -10.09 0.58
C PRO A 146 -23.43 -9.48 1.63
N ASP A 147 -22.12 -9.60 1.40
CA ASP A 147 -21.10 -9.16 2.36
C ASP A 147 -20.64 -7.71 2.15
N PHE A 148 -21.22 -6.96 1.20
CA PHE A 148 -20.75 -5.62 0.86
C PHE A 148 -20.80 -4.64 2.04
N VAL A 149 -21.82 -4.73 2.89
CA VAL A 149 -21.92 -3.87 4.09
C VAL A 149 -20.77 -4.15 5.05
N PHE A 150 -20.35 -5.42 5.18
CA PHE A 150 -19.18 -5.79 5.95
C PHE A 150 -17.91 -5.19 5.35
N ASP A 151 -17.70 -5.33 4.03
CA ASP A 151 -16.54 -4.75 3.34
C ASP A 151 -16.47 -3.22 3.53
N LEU A 152 -17.62 -2.54 3.44
CA LEU A 152 -17.73 -1.09 3.60
C LEU A 152 -17.34 -0.62 5.01
N VAL A 153 -17.70 -1.38 6.05
CA VAL A 153 -17.34 -1.09 7.45
C VAL A 153 -15.91 -1.54 7.75
N ALA A 154 -15.47 -2.66 7.18
CA ALA A 154 -14.14 -3.21 7.39
C ALA A 154 -13.04 -2.34 6.78
N ALA A 155 -13.28 -1.75 5.60
CA ALA A 155 -12.30 -0.90 4.92
C ALA A 155 -11.71 0.22 5.81
N PRO A 156 -12.51 1.11 6.44
CA PRO A 156 -11.97 2.15 7.31
C PRO A 156 -11.28 1.60 8.56
N ILE A 157 -11.73 0.46 9.10
CA ILE A 157 -11.07 -0.22 10.24
C ILE A 157 -9.69 -0.73 9.82
N ILE A 158 -9.59 -1.37 8.65
CA ILE A 158 -8.32 -1.82 8.09
C ILE A 158 -7.40 -0.62 7.83
N GLY A 159 -7.94 0.51 7.34
CA GLY A 159 -7.18 1.75 7.21
C GLY A 159 -6.54 2.22 8.53
N VAL A 160 -7.27 2.14 9.66
CA VAL A 160 -6.72 2.42 10.99
C VAL A 160 -5.59 1.45 11.33
N LEU A 161 -5.81 0.15 11.14
CA LEU A 161 -4.81 -0.89 11.43
C LEU A 161 -3.55 -0.72 10.59
N VAL A 162 -3.68 -0.40 9.31
CA VAL A 162 -2.57 -0.09 8.41
C VAL A 162 -1.76 1.10 8.94
N ALA A 163 -2.41 2.20 9.33
CA ALA A 163 -1.71 3.35 9.87
C ALA A 163 -0.91 3.02 11.14
N ILE A 164 -1.52 2.26 12.07
CA ILE A 164 -0.86 1.79 13.29
C ILE A 164 0.33 0.89 12.95
N LEU A 165 0.16 -0.04 12.02
CA LEU A 165 1.19 -0.98 11.58
C LEU A 165 2.38 -0.25 10.95
N VAL A 166 2.13 0.67 10.01
CA VAL A 166 3.16 1.50 9.37
C VAL A 166 3.94 2.29 10.43
N GLN A 167 3.24 2.78 11.44
CA GLN A 167 3.88 3.52 12.53
C GLN A 167 4.74 2.62 13.42
N LEU A 168 4.24 1.43 13.77
CA LEU A 168 4.98 0.44 14.55
C LEU A 168 6.27 0.01 13.84
N ILE A 169 6.17 -0.24 12.53
CA ILE A 169 7.32 -0.57 11.67
C ILE A 169 8.31 0.60 11.64
N SER A 170 7.83 1.82 11.39
CA SER A 170 8.67 3.01 11.39
C SER A 170 9.35 3.24 12.75
N TRP A 171 8.72 2.84 13.85
CA TRP A 171 9.32 2.87 15.18
C TRP A 171 10.38 1.78 15.36
N LEU A 172 10.10 0.55 14.94
CA LEU A 172 11.07 -0.56 14.97
C LEU A 172 12.30 -0.27 14.12
N GLU A 173 12.15 0.30 12.94
CA GLU A 173 13.25 0.70 12.05
C GLU A 173 14.20 1.69 12.75
N ARG A 174 13.64 2.68 13.45
CA ARG A 174 14.41 3.67 14.21
C ARG A 174 15.12 3.06 15.41
N LYS A 175 14.53 2.04 16.05
CA LYS A 175 15.06 1.43 17.27
C LYS A 175 16.10 0.35 16.98
N SER A 176 15.86 -0.48 15.97
CA SER A 176 16.63 -1.68 15.67
C SER A 176 17.64 -1.49 14.54
N TYR A 177 17.70 -0.29 13.93
CA TYR A 177 18.45 0.00 12.71
C TYR A 177 18.19 -0.98 11.57
N THR A 178 17.04 -1.67 11.64
CA THR A 178 16.70 -2.71 10.69
C THR A 178 16.34 -2.04 9.38
N PRO A 179 16.94 -2.46 8.26
CA PRO A 179 16.63 -1.88 6.97
C PRO A 179 15.15 -2.13 6.63
N ARG A 180 14.47 -1.09 6.11
CA ARG A 180 13.06 -1.10 5.68
C ARG A 180 12.62 -2.35 4.92
N TYR A 181 13.54 -2.88 4.14
CA TYR A 181 13.27 -4.01 3.29
C TYR A 181 13.07 -5.34 3.99
N VAL A 182 13.73 -5.54 5.13
CA VAL A 182 13.55 -6.75 5.94
C VAL A 182 12.11 -6.79 6.43
N THR A 183 11.60 -5.64 6.89
CA THR A 183 10.24 -5.52 7.39
C THR A 183 9.19 -5.72 6.32
N ALA A 184 9.39 -5.18 5.10
CA ALA A 184 8.49 -5.45 3.96
C ALA A 184 8.47 -6.92 3.56
N SER A 185 9.64 -7.56 3.52
CA SER A 185 9.75 -8.98 3.19
C SER A 185 9.04 -9.83 4.23
N TRP A 186 9.20 -9.51 5.52
CA TRP A 186 8.52 -10.21 6.61
C TRP A 186 7.01 -10.04 6.55
N LEU A 187 6.51 -8.85 6.19
CA LEU A 187 5.08 -8.61 6.06
C LEU A 187 4.46 -9.35 4.88
N LEU A 188 5.10 -9.31 3.70
CA LEU A 188 4.60 -10.07 2.56
C LEU A 188 4.68 -11.57 2.81
N LEU A 189 5.77 -12.05 3.41
CA LEU A 189 5.91 -13.45 3.79
C LEU A 189 4.84 -13.85 4.80
N ALA A 190 4.54 -13.00 5.80
CA ALA A 190 3.49 -13.26 6.77
C ALA A 190 2.10 -13.37 6.14
N VAL A 191 1.77 -12.47 5.19
CA VAL A 191 0.50 -12.53 4.45
C VAL A 191 0.41 -13.83 3.63
N ILE A 192 1.50 -14.24 2.99
CA ILE A 192 1.51 -15.41 2.12
C ILE A 192 1.47 -16.70 2.93
N VAL A 193 2.24 -16.79 4.01
CA VAL A 193 2.16 -17.90 4.96
C VAL A 193 0.76 -17.97 5.56
N GLY A 194 0.17 -16.83 5.95
CA GLY A 194 -1.22 -16.77 6.41
C GLY A 194 -2.19 -17.34 5.39
N ASN A 195 -2.14 -16.87 4.14
CA ASN A 195 -2.98 -17.37 3.06
C ASN A 195 -2.77 -18.87 2.77
N LEU A 196 -1.55 -19.38 2.90
CA LEU A 196 -1.26 -20.81 2.73
C LEU A 196 -1.76 -21.66 3.90
N LEU A 197 -1.86 -21.09 5.10
CA LEU A 197 -2.36 -21.78 6.30
C LEU A 197 -3.88 -21.78 6.41
N VAL A 198 -4.58 -20.79 5.84
CA VAL A 198 -6.06 -20.70 5.88
C VAL A 198 -6.73 -22.01 5.44
N PRO A 199 -6.36 -22.64 4.31
CA PRO A 199 -6.95 -23.92 3.90
C PRO A 199 -6.66 -25.08 4.84
N VAL A 200 -5.54 -25.05 5.58
CA VAL A 200 -5.09 -26.12 6.48
C VAL A 200 -5.79 -26.03 7.85
N VAL A 201 -6.11 -24.81 8.29
CA VAL A 201 -6.76 -24.57 9.60
C VAL A 201 -8.28 -24.73 9.51
N LEU A 202 -8.86 -24.42 8.35
CA LEU A 202 -10.31 -24.48 8.12
C LEU A 202 -10.78 -25.81 7.48
N SER A 203 -9.86 -26.74 7.22
CA SER A 203 -10.15 -28.13 6.80
C SER A 203 -10.31 -29.06 7.99
#